data_AF-A0A6A4GUD5-F1
#
_entry.id   AF-A0A6A4GUD5-F1
#
_cell.length_a   1.000
_cell.length_b   1.000
_cell.length_c   1.000
_cell.angle_alpha   90.00
_cell.angle_beta   90.00
_cell.angle_gamma   90.00
#
_symmetry.space_group_name_H-M   'P 1'
#
loop_
_entity.id
_entity.type
_entity.pdbx_description
1 polymer ?
#
loop_
_entity_poly.entity_id
_entity_poly.type
_entity_poly.pdbx_seq_one_letter_code
_entity_poly.pdbx_strand_id
1 'polypeptide(L)'
;MLAALLLLLPLKRHLVLDLSSHAILDEVPFELARVQSGVNVNLRDYAKQKELGRISYDLKTVDGMVHPAEGPNFIENRFLPTFQEVVRQFPRFKYSNLLCSYTELLGVKLPETLVILHEHSDHFSIQCTKPMSLDALNHELTEFINEHGRVLNKEEFDEEYPFEI
;
A
#
# COMPACT_ATOMS: atom_id res chain seq x y z
N MET A 1 7.13 16.07 -4.95
CA MET A 1 6.91 15.98 -3.49
C MET A 1 6.44 14.56 -3.22
N LEU A 2 7.08 13.81 -2.31
CA LEU A 2 6.89 12.36 -2.21
C LEU A 2 5.89 12.03 -1.09
N ALA A 3 4.79 11.42 -1.51
CA ALA A 3 3.68 11.01 -0.68
C ALA A 3 3.97 9.67 0.03
N ALA A 4 3.20 9.36 1.06
CA ALA A 4 3.32 8.17 1.87
C ALA A 4 2.93 6.90 1.11
N LEU A 5 3.91 6.05 0.77
CA LEU A 5 3.61 4.88 -0.06
C LEU A 5 3.17 3.67 0.77
N LEU A 6 1.86 3.47 0.94
CA LEU A 6 1.32 2.14 1.19
C LEU A 6 1.03 1.45 -0.14
N LEU A 7 2.00 0.75 -0.73
CA LEU A 7 1.75 0.07 -2.00
C LEU A 7 0.71 -1.04 -1.84
N LEU A 8 -0.40 -0.88 -2.56
CA LEU A 8 -1.52 -1.79 -2.64
C LEU A 8 -1.62 -2.32 -4.07
N LEU A 9 -1.79 -3.63 -4.19
CA LEU A 9 -1.95 -4.28 -5.49
C LEU A 9 -3.29 -5.05 -5.52
N PRO A 10 -4.05 -4.97 -6.63
CA PRO A 10 -5.33 -5.63 -6.79
C PRO A 10 -5.15 -7.13 -6.93
N LEU A 11 -6.05 -7.88 -6.30
CA LEU A 11 -6.03 -9.35 -6.33
C LEU A 11 -6.57 -9.92 -7.66
N LYS A 12 -7.37 -9.13 -8.39
CA LYS A 12 -7.96 -9.49 -9.69
C LYS A 12 -7.66 -8.41 -10.74
N ARG A 13 -6.72 -8.71 -11.64
CA ARG A 13 -6.22 -7.74 -12.65
C ARG A 13 -7.26 -7.26 -13.67
N HIS A 14 -8.27 -8.07 -13.98
CA HIS A 14 -9.26 -7.75 -15.03
C HIS A 14 -10.21 -6.61 -14.63
N LEU A 15 -10.28 -6.23 -13.35
CA LEU A 15 -11.17 -5.18 -12.85
C LEU A 15 -10.57 -3.76 -12.93
N VAL A 16 -9.27 -3.64 -13.19
CA VAL A 16 -8.54 -2.36 -13.09
C VAL A 16 -8.63 -1.51 -14.37
N LEU A 17 -9.14 -2.10 -15.46
CA LEU A 17 -9.02 -1.56 -16.82
C LEU A 17 -9.82 -0.27 -17.10
N ASP A 18 -10.64 0.21 -16.15
CA ASP A 18 -11.53 1.36 -16.36
C ASP A 18 -11.20 2.60 -15.49
N LEU A 19 -10.19 2.52 -14.62
CA LEU A 19 -9.76 3.68 -13.81
C LEU A 19 -8.68 4.49 -14.52
N SER A 20 -8.90 5.81 -14.62
CA SER A 20 -7.85 6.72 -15.05
C SER A 20 -6.67 6.66 -14.08
N SER A 21 -5.45 6.58 -14.61
CA SER A 21 -4.24 6.85 -13.82
C SER A 21 -4.38 8.20 -13.11
N HIS A 22 -3.93 8.30 -11.87
CA HIS A 22 -4.06 9.47 -10.98
C HIS A 22 -5.47 9.74 -10.46
N ALA A 23 -6.38 8.76 -10.52
CA ALA A 23 -7.65 8.85 -9.82
C ALA A 23 -7.42 8.94 -8.30
N ILE A 24 -8.13 9.86 -7.65
CA ILE A 24 -8.18 10.02 -6.21
C ILE A 24 -9.53 9.44 -5.75
N LEU A 25 -9.50 8.48 -4.85
CA LEU A 25 -10.64 7.66 -4.42
C LEU A 25 -10.79 7.75 -2.90
N ASP A 26 -11.99 8.05 -2.44
CA ASP A 26 -12.37 8.11 -1.02
C ASP A 26 -12.94 6.77 -0.50
N GLU A 27 -13.04 5.78 -1.38
CA GLU A 27 -13.41 4.40 -1.08
C GLU A 27 -12.45 3.41 -1.73
N VAL A 28 -12.42 2.19 -1.19
CA VAL A 28 -11.55 1.12 -1.71
C VAL A 28 -12.15 0.54 -3.00
N PRO A 29 -11.48 0.71 -4.15
CA PRO A 29 -12.08 0.41 -5.45
C PRO A 29 -12.16 -1.09 -5.77
N PHE A 30 -11.24 -1.88 -5.21
CA PHE A 30 -11.09 -3.30 -5.49
C PHE A 30 -10.57 -4.04 -4.26
N GLU A 31 -10.57 -5.37 -4.32
CA GLU A 31 -9.80 -6.17 -3.39
C GLU A 31 -8.31 -5.87 -3.57
N LEU A 32 -7.74 -5.14 -2.60
CA LEU A 32 -6.33 -4.79 -2.57
C LEU A 32 -5.59 -5.70 -1.59
N ALA A 33 -4.28 -5.80 -1.73
CA ALA A 33 -3.45 -6.46 -0.72
C ALA A 33 -2.07 -5.81 -0.62
N ARG A 34 -1.49 -5.94 0.57
CA ARG A 34 -0.13 -5.50 0.90
C ARG A 34 0.65 -6.62 1.57
N VAL A 35 1.87 -6.78 1.11
CA VAL A 35 2.90 -7.54 1.82
C VAL A 35 3.51 -6.68 2.92
N GLN A 36 3.47 -7.13 4.17
CA GLN A 36 4.16 -6.46 5.27
C GLN A 36 4.68 -7.45 6.33
N SER A 37 5.49 -6.96 7.26
CA SER A 37 5.94 -7.74 8.41
C SER A 37 5.24 -7.22 9.65
N GLY A 38 4.48 -8.10 10.32
CA GLY A 38 3.62 -7.70 11.44
C GLY A 38 2.30 -7.04 10.99
N VAL A 39 1.44 -6.75 11.97
CA VAL A 39 0.12 -6.14 11.77
C VAL A 39 0.17 -4.61 11.71
N ASN A 40 1.22 -4.02 12.28
CA ASN A 40 1.38 -2.57 12.32
C ASN A 40 2.07 -2.06 11.05
N VAL A 41 1.53 -0.98 10.52
CA VAL A 41 2.18 -0.24 9.43
C VAL A 41 3.39 0.51 9.97
N ASN A 42 4.50 0.36 9.26
CA ASN A 42 5.74 1.05 9.56
C ASN A 42 6.36 1.61 8.27
N LEU A 43 5.85 2.75 7.82
CA LEU A 43 6.40 3.51 6.71
C LEU A 43 7.75 4.12 7.11
N ARG A 44 8.71 4.04 6.18
CA ARG A 44 10.11 4.42 6.37
C ARG A 44 10.41 5.75 5.69
N ASP A 45 10.85 6.72 6.47
CA ASP A 45 11.35 8.00 5.98
C ASP A 45 12.71 7.87 5.29
N TYR A 46 12.84 8.50 4.13
CA TYR A 46 14.06 8.52 3.31
C TYR A 46 15.30 9.02 4.04
N ALA A 47 15.23 10.14 4.77
CA ALA A 47 16.39 10.72 5.42
C ALA A 47 16.92 9.76 6.50
N LYS A 48 16.02 9.22 7.33
CA LYS A 48 16.36 8.20 8.33
C LYS A 48 16.95 6.93 7.70
N GLN A 49 16.38 6.43 6.60
CA GLN A 49 16.92 5.24 5.94
C GLN A 49 18.31 5.51 5.34
N LYS A 50 18.53 6.69 4.76
CA LYS A 50 19.82 7.10 4.21
C LYS A 50 20.90 7.20 5.29
N GLU A 51 20.59 7.74 6.46
CA GLU A 51 21.48 7.78 7.62
C GLU A 51 21.90 6.38 8.07
N LEU A 52 20.99 5.41 7.98
CA LEU A 52 21.24 4.00 8.28
C LEU A 52 21.97 3.24 7.14
N GLY A 53 22.37 3.92 6.06
CA GLY A 53 23.01 3.30 4.90
C GLY A 53 22.10 2.39 4.09
N ARG A 54 20.77 2.56 4.21
CA ARG A 54 19.76 1.74 3.52
C ARG A 54 19.26 2.44 2.25
N ILE A 55 18.94 1.64 1.24
CA ILE A 55 18.47 2.12 -0.06
C ILE A 55 16.94 2.15 -0.18
N SER A 56 16.23 1.38 0.64
CA SER A 56 14.77 1.25 0.59
C SER A 56 14.10 2.20 1.58
N TYR A 57 13.10 2.95 1.11
CA TYR A 57 12.28 3.88 1.87
C TYR A 57 10.88 3.92 1.25
N ASP A 58 9.90 4.41 2.00
CA ASP A 58 8.51 4.48 1.54
C ASP A 58 8.10 5.92 1.20
N LEU A 59 8.67 6.93 1.87
CA LEU A 59 8.32 8.34 1.65
C LEU A 59 9.44 9.32 2.02
N LYS A 60 9.23 10.60 1.71
CA LYS A 60 10.07 11.70 2.19
C LYS A 60 9.22 12.66 3.00
N THR A 61 9.64 12.93 4.22
CA THR A 61 9.06 14.02 5.00
C THR A 61 9.55 15.38 4.49
N VAL A 62 8.69 16.39 4.59
CA VAL A 62 8.99 17.81 4.35
C VAL A 62 8.70 18.53 5.65
N ASP A 63 9.66 19.30 6.16
CA ASP A 63 9.55 20.00 7.46
C ASP A 63 9.18 19.07 8.63
N GLY A 64 9.60 17.80 8.56
CA GLY A 64 9.29 16.77 9.56
C GLY A 64 7.87 16.17 9.45
N MET A 65 7.09 16.59 8.46
CA MET A 65 5.72 16.17 8.23
C MET A 65 5.59 15.37 6.93
N VAL A 66 4.60 14.50 6.87
CA VAL A 66 4.09 13.90 5.65
C VAL A 66 3.05 14.84 5.07
N HIS A 67 3.25 15.27 3.83
CA HIS A 67 2.32 16.14 3.12
C HIS A 67 1.46 15.34 2.14
N PRO A 68 0.23 15.80 1.88
CA PRO A 68 -0.61 15.24 0.83
C PRO A 68 0.12 15.25 -0.51
N ALA A 69 -0.19 14.27 -1.34
CA ALA A 69 0.34 14.25 -2.68
C ALA A 69 -0.22 15.40 -3.53
N GLU A 70 0.65 16.16 -4.20
CA GLU A 70 0.23 17.23 -5.10
C GLU A 70 0.38 16.83 -6.57
N GLY A 71 -0.76 16.70 -7.27
CA GLY A 71 -0.82 16.56 -8.73
C GLY A 71 -0.20 15.27 -9.27
N PRO A 72 0.09 15.17 -10.59
CA PRO A 72 0.56 13.94 -11.25
C PRO A 72 2.06 13.63 -11.01
N ASN A 73 2.74 14.35 -10.11
CA ASN A 73 4.18 14.24 -9.92
C ASN A 73 4.54 13.13 -8.93
N PHE A 74 4.27 11.88 -9.32
CA PHE A 74 4.63 10.70 -8.55
C PHE A 74 5.94 10.08 -9.05
N ILE A 75 6.81 9.68 -8.13
CA ILE A 75 7.98 8.89 -8.49
C ILE A 75 7.53 7.45 -8.63
N GLU A 76 7.40 7.03 -9.88
CA GLU A 76 7.15 5.66 -10.31
C GLU A 76 8.16 4.70 -9.67
N ASN A 77 7.68 3.72 -8.89
CA ASN A 77 8.43 2.48 -8.74
C ASN A 77 8.01 1.57 -9.89
N ARG A 78 8.91 1.49 -10.88
CA ARG A 78 8.71 0.84 -12.17
C ARG A 78 8.46 -0.66 -12.01
N PHE A 79 7.36 -1.14 -12.61
CA PHE A 79 7.01 -2.53 -12.97
C PHE A 79 7.47 -3.62 -11.99
N LEU A 80 6.56 -4.03 -11.11
CA LEU A 80 6.65 -5.33 -10.45
C LEU A 80 5.82 -6.39 -11.22
N PRO A 81 6.18 -7.68 -11.08
CA PRO A 81 5.32 -8.81 -11.47
C PRO A 81 3.88 -8.67 -10.92
N THR A 82 2.92 -9.49 -11.37
CA THR A 82 1.61 -9.63 -10.70
C THR A 82 1.81 -9.69 -9.17
N PHE A 83 0.85 -9.18 -8.39
CA PHE A 83 0.93 -9.31 -6.94
C PHE A 83 1.15 -10.75 -6.49
N GLN A 84 0.51 -11.69 -7.18
CA GLN A 84 0.67 -13.11 -6.97
C GLN A 84 2.12 -13.59 -7.21
N GLU A 85 2.78 -13.10 -8.26
CA GLU A 85 4.21 -13.36 -8.50
C GLU A 85 5.09 -12.70 -7.43
N VAL A 86 4.77 -11.48 -6.95
CA VAL A 86 5.50 -10.82 -5.85
C VAL A 86 5.42 -11.66 -4.58
N VAL A 87 4.23 -12.09 -4.15
CA VAL A 87 4.04 -12.94 -2.97
C VAL A 87 4.80 -14.27 -3.11
N ARG A 88 4.75 -14.90 -4.29
CA ARG A 88 5.35 -16.22 -4.52
C ARG A 88 6.87 -16.20 -4.74
N GLN A 89 7.41 -15.16 -5.39
CA GLN A 89 8.84 -15.04 -5.72
C GLN A 89 9.69 -14.47 -4.57
N PHE A 90 9.10 -13.75 -3.60
CA PHE A 90 9.89 -13.18 -2.50
C PHE A 90 10.42 -14.28 -1.57
N PRO A 91 11.73 -14.61 -1.62
CA PRO A 91 12.28 -15.79 -0.92
C PRO A 91 12.23 -15.66 0.61
N ARG A 92 12.09 -14.42 1.10
CA ARG A 92 11.99 -14.08 2.52
C ARG A 92 10.58 -14.30 3.10
N PHE A 93 9.58 -14.66 2.30
CA PHE A 93 8.26 -15.04 2.81
C PHE A 93 8.24 -16.34 3.62
N LYS A 94 9.31 -17.15 3.54
CA LYS A 94 9.35 -18.47 4.20
C LYS A 94 9.16 -18.44 5.71
N TYR A 95 9.22 -17.29 6.40
CA TYR A 95 9.32 -17.28 7.86
C TYR A 95 8.50 -16.23 8.63
N SER A 96 7.95 -15.15 8.04
CA SER A 96 7.37 -14.07 8.89
C SER A 96 6.63 -12.90 8.21
N ASN A 97 6.29 -12.97 6.93
CA ASN A 97 5.62 -11.83 6.28
C ASN A 97 4.11 -12.08 6.20
N LEU A 98 3.36 -11.29 6.97
CA LEU A 98 1.91 -11.30 6.97
C LEU A 98 1.42 -10.61 5.70
N LEU A 99 0.48 -11.23 5.02
CA LEU A 99 -0.25 -10.57 3.97
C LEU A 99 -1.46 -9.87 4.59
N CYS A 100 -1.52 -8.55 4.47
CA CYS A 100 -2.74 -7.83 4.76
C CYS A 100 -3.59 -7.79 3.49
N SER A 101 -4.76 -8.41 3.56
CA SER A 101 -5.74 -8.44 2.49
C SER A 101 -6.90 -7.52 2.83
N TYR A 102 -7.29 -6.70 1.85
CA TYR A 102 -8.34 -5.69 1.93
C TYR A 102 -9.56 -6.13 1.14
N THR A 103 -9.86 -7.42 1.14
CA THR A 103 -10.98 -7.98 0.38
C THR A 103 -12.32 -7.60 0.99
N GLU A 104 -12.37 -7.53 2.31
CA GLU A 104 -13.55 -7.09 3.06
C GLU A 104 -13.73 -5.56 2.99
N LEU A 105 -12.73 -4.85 2.48
CA LEU A 105 -12.74 -3.40 2.35
C LEU A 105 -13.41 -2.89 1.07
N LEU A 106 -13.82 -3.74 0.13
CA LEU A 106 -14.42 -3.27 -1.13
C LEU A 106 -15.61 -2.33 -0.87
N GLY A 107 -15.52 -1.09 -1.36
CA GLY A 107 -16.54 -0.05 -1.15
C GLY A 107 -16.58 0.56 0.26
N VAL A 108 -15.64 0.20 1.15
CA VAL A 108 -15.49 0.84 2.46
C VAL A 108 -14.86 2.21 2.27
N LYS A 109 -15.44 3.19 2.96
CA LYS A 109 -14.94 4.57 2.97
C LYS A 109 -13.68 4.69 3.80
N LEU A 110 -12.72 5.44 3.28
CA LEU A 110 -11.55 5.81 4.04
C LEU A 110 -11.91 6.91 5.06
N PRO A 111 -11.19 6.99 6.19
CA PRO A 111 -11.21 8.17 7.05
C PRO A 111 -10.95 9.43 6.22
N GLU A 112 -11.57 10.57 6.58
CA GLU A 112 -11.39 11.84 5.84
C GLU A 112 -9.93 12.31 5.75
N THR A 113 -9.07 11.79 6.63
CA THR A 113 -7.63 12.03 6.69
C THR A 113 -6.83 11.21 5.68
N LEU A 114 -7.44 10.21 5.05
CA LEU A 114 -6.83 9.27 4.13
C LEU A 114 -7.53 9.26 2.77
N VAL A 115 -6.78 8.89 1.73
CA VAL A 115 -7.32 8.76 0.38
C VAL A 115 -6.55 7.68 -0.37
N ILE A 116 -7.21 6.94 -1.26
CA ILE A 116 -6.54 6.04 -2.19
C ILE A 116 -6.21 6.80 -3.45
N LEU A 117 -4.95 6.73 -3.84
CA LEU A 117 -4.47 7.21 -5.10
C LEU A 117 -4.21 6.02 -6.02
N HIS A 118 -4.77 6.06 -7.22
CA HIS A 118 -4.37 5.18 -8.30
C HIS A 118 -3.11 5.76 -8.97
N GLU A 119 -1.94 5.20 -8.68
CA GLU A 119 -0.68 5.72 -9.23
C GLU A 119 -0.56 5.38 -10.71
N HIS A 120 -0.55 4.07 -11.02
CA HIS A 120 -0.35 3.59 -12.38
C HIS A 120 -0.66 2.08 -12.48
N SER A 121 -1.26 1.65 -13.60
CA SER A 121 -1.63 0.25 -13.88
C SER A 121 -2.39 -0.40 -12.72
N ASP A 122 -1.74 -1.29 -11.97
CA ASP A 122 -2.29 -2.03 -10.84
C ASP A 122 -1.75 -1.51 -9.50
N HIS A 123 -1.13 -0.34 -9.45
CA HIS A 123 -0.52 0.22 -8.23
C HIS A 123 -1.42 1.28 -7.61
N PHE A 124 -1.84 1.03 -6.38
CA PHE A 124 -2.58 1.96 -5.54
C PHE A 124 -1.76 2.35 -4.32
N SER A 125 -2.00 3.55 -3.79
CA SER A 125 -1.40 3.97 -2.53
C SER A 125 -2.37 4.71 -1.63
N ILE A 126 -2.35 4.40 -0.34
CA ILE A 126 -3.08 5.19 0.66
C ILE A 126 -2.23 6.37 1.07
N GLN A 127 -2.77 7.57 0.94
CA GLN A 127 -2.14 8.86 1.19
C GLN A 127 -2.87 9.65 2.25
N CYS A 128 -2.20 10.60 2.91
CA CYS A 128 -2.87 11.57 3.76
C CYS A 128 -3.51 12.71 2.94
N THR A 129 -4.65 13.23 3.40
CA THR A 129 -5.34 14.39 2.80
C THR A 129 -4.92 15.72 3.42
N LYS A 130 -4.23 15.68 4.56
CA LYS A 130 -3.67 16.85 5.26
C LYS A 130 -2.26 16.56 5.79
N PRO A 131 -1.42 17.59 6.01
CA PRO A 131 -0.12 17.40 6.63
C PRO A 131 -0.24 16.75 8.01
N MET A 132 0.53 15.69 8.26
CA MET A 132 0.55 14.97 9.55
C MET A 132 1.93 14.36 9.82
N SER A 133 2.22 13.98 11.07
CA SER A 133 3.49 13.32 11.38
C SER A 133 3.52 11.90 10.79
N LEU A 134 4.72 11.39 10.54
CA LEU A 134 4.90 9.99 10.09
C LEU A 134 4.29 8.98 11.07
N ASP A 135 4.45 9.24 12.36
CA ASP A 135 3.92 8.35 13.41
C ASP A 135 2.40 8.37 13.44
N ALA A 136 1.77 9.54 13.27
CA ALA A 136 0.32 9.65 13.18
C ALA A 136 -0.21 8.92 11.94
N LEU A 137 0.47 9.04 10.81
CA LEU A 137 0.06 8.33 9.59
C LEU A 137 0.21 6.81 9.75
N ASN A 138 1.32 6.33 10.30
CA ASN A 138 1.50 4.91 10.59
C ASN A 138 0.40 4.39 11.54
N HIS A 139 0.03 5.18 12.54
CA HIS A 139 -1.03 4.85 13.48
C HIS A 139 -2.40 4.77 12.79
N GLU A 140 -2.82 5.79 12.05
CA GLU A 140 -4.11 5.79 11.33
C GLU A 140 -4.20 4.65 10.32
N LEU A 141 -3.13 4.40 9.55
CA LEU A 141 -3.09 3.26 8.62
C LEU A 141 -3.21 1.93 9.37
N THR A 142 -2.52 1.79 10.51
CA THR A 142 -2.58 0.59 11.34
C THR A 142 -3.98 0.36 11.89
N GLU A 143 -4.64 1.40 12.39
CA GLU A 143 -6.02 1.30 12.88
C GLU A 143 -6.97 0.90 11.76
N PHE A 144 -6.93 1.59 10.62
CA PHE A 144 -7.76 1.28 9.45
C PHE A 144 -7.56 -0.16 8.96
N ILE A 145 -6.31 -0.62 8.90
CA ILE A 145 -5.96 -2.00 8.52
C ILE A 145 -6.46 -3.02 9.53
N ASN A 146 -6.27 -2.77 10.82
CA ASN A 146 -6.67 -3.72 11.85
C ASN A 146 -8.19 -3.79 12.02
N GLU A 147 -8.90 -2.71 11.72
CA GLU A 147 -10.35 -2.64 11.80
C GLU A 147 -11.03 -3.36 10.63
N HIS A 148 -10.47 -3.26 9.42
CA HIS A 148 -11.17 -3.71 8.22
C HIS A 148 -10.40 -4.69 7.33
N GLY A 149 -9.09 -4.80 7.53
CA GLY A 149 -8.26 -5.76 6.82
C GLY A 149 -8.29 -7.11 7.51
N ARG A 150 -7.90 -8.15 6.77
CA ARG A 150 -7.61 -9.47 7.32
C ARG A 150 -6.17 -9.86 7.05
N VAL A 151 -5.64 -10.69 7.94
CA VAL A 151 -4.28 -11.21 7.84
C VAL A 151 -4.35 -12.60 7.25
N LEU A 152 -3.62 -12.81 6.15
CA LEU A 152 -3.40 -14.10 5.54
C LEU A 152 -1.92 -14.47 5.67
N ASN A 153 -1.64 -15.74 5.96
CA ASN A 153 -0.33 -16.32 5.69
C ASN A 153 -0.21 -16.66 4.20
N LYS A 154 0.96 -17.19 3.80
CA LYS A 154 1.22 -17.46 2.39
C LYS A 154 0.34 -18.61 1.87
N GLU A 155 0.19 -19.66 2.66
CA GLU A 155 -0.62 -20.83 2.31
C GLU A 155 -2.09 -20.44 2.13
N GLU A 156 -2.66 -19.70 3.08
CA GLU A 156 -4.03 -19.16 3.01
C GLU A 156 -4.22 -18.27 1.77
N PHE A 157 -3.25 -17.39 1.49
CA PHE A 157 -3.32 -16.56 0.29
C PHE A 157 -3.27 -17.39 -1.00
N ASP A 158 -2.40 -18.41 -1.05
CA ASP A 158 -2.26 -19.28 -2.22
C ASP A 158 -3.52 -20.13 -2.46
N GLU A 159 -4.22 -20.54 -1.39
CA GLU A 159 -5.49 -21.26 -1.45
C GLU A 159 -6.65 -20.36 -1.92
N GLU A 160 -6.73 -19.14 -1.41
CA GLU A 160 -7.81 -18.20 -1.76
C GLU A 160 -7.62 -17.52 -3.11
N TYR A 161 -6.38 -17.28 -3.53
CA TYR A 161 -6.01 -16.62 -4.78
C TYR A 161 -5.12 -17.53 -5.65
N PRO A 162 -5.66 -18.65 -6.16
CA PRO A 162 -4.91 -19.55 -7.02
C PRO A 162 -4.53 -18.87 -8.34
N PHE A 163 -3.49 -19.39 -9.00
CA PHE A 163 -3.15 -18.97 -10.36
C PHE A 163 -4.32 -19.33 -11.29
N GLU A 164 -4.97 -18.33 -11.87
CA GLU A 164 -5.77 -18.53 -13.08
C GLU A 164 -4.78 -18.66 -14.25
N ILE A 165 -4.69 -19.86 -14.83
CA ILE A 165 -3.88 -20.16 -16.02
C ILE A 165 -4.63 -19.70 -17.27
#